data_AF-A0A0F9QHG9-F1
#
_entry.id   AF-A0A0F9QHG9-F1
#
_cell.length_a   1.000
_cell.length_b   1.000
_cell.length_c   1.000
_cell.angle_alpha   90.00
_cell.angle_beta   90.00
_cell.angle_gamma   90.00
#
_symmetry.space_group_name_H-M   'P 1'
#
loop_
_entity.id
_entity.type
_entity.pdbx_description
1 polymer ?
#
loop_
_entity_poly.entity_id
_entity_poly.type
_entity_poly.pdbx_seq_one_letter_code
_entity_poly.pdbx_strand_id
1 'polypeptide(L)' 'MNNFNYRNPTRILFGKGQIAAINEHIPTTANVLILYGGHSAEKNGTIDEVKQALGDRNIETFSGIDD' A
#
# COMPACT_ATOMS: atom_id res chain seq x y z
N MET A 1 -33.15 10.70 13.06
CA MET A 1 -32.17 9.69 12.64
C MET A 1 -32.95 8.52 12.04
N ASN A 2 -32.62 8.08 10.83
CA ASN A 2 -33.31 6.96 10.17
C ASN A 2 -32.53 5.67 10.39
N ASN A 3 -33.22 4.53 10.26
CA ASN A 3 -32.57 3.22 10.31
C ASN A 3 -31.56 3.10 9.16
N PHE A 4 -30.36 2.61 9.46
CA PHE A 4 -29.34 2.29 8.47
C PHE A 4 -28.64 0.98 8.80
N ASN A 5 -28.08 0.36 7.77
CA ASN A 5 -27.14 -0.75 7.88
C ASN A 5 -25.83 -0.31 7.21
N TYR A 6 -24.72 -0.38 7.93
CA TYR A 6 -23.42 0.11 7.48
C TYR A 6 -22.38 -1.00 7.56
N ARG A 7 -21.58 -1.14 6.50
CA ARG A 7 -20.43 -2.06 6.44
C ARG A 7 -19.23 -1.36 5.84
N ASN A 8 -18.13 -1.36 6.57
CA ASN A 8 -16.80 -1.01 6.07
C ASN A 8 -15.86 -2.20 6.31
N PRO A 9 -15.58 -3.03 5.29
CA PRO A 9 -14.74 -4.21 5.44
C PRO A 9 -13.24 -3.89 5.38
N THR A 10 -12.87 -2.64 5.09
CA THR A 10 -11.46 -2.26 4.92
C THR A 10 -10.73 -2.37 6.26
N ARG A 11 -9.64 -3.14 6.28
CA ARG A 11 -8.73 -3.20 7.42
C ARG A 11 -7.89 -1.94 7.47
N ILE A 12 -7.91 -1.25 8.60
CA ILE A 12 -7.10 -0.06 8.84
C ILE A 12 -5.87 -0.45 9.64
N LEU A 13 -4.68 -0.24 9.07
CA LEU A 13 -3.40 -0.32 9.77
C LEU A 13 -2.99 1.12 10.10
N PHE A 14 -3.04 1.51 11.38
CA PHE A 14 -2.82 2.89 11.80
C PHE A 14 -1.70 3.00 12.83
N GLY A 15 -0.82 3.99 12.66
CA GLY A 15 0.29 4.27 13.56
C GLY A 15 1.63 4.36 12.83
N LYS A 16 2.66 4.79 13.57
CA LYS A 16 4.02 4.88 13.06
C LYS A 16 4.57 3.49 12.73
N GLY A 17 5.19 3.33 11.55
CA GLY A 17 5.84 2.09 11.13
C GLY A 17 4.90 0.99 10.62
N GLN A 18 3.62 1.30 10.38
CA GLN A 18 2.63 0.30 9.94
C GLN A 18 2.81 -0.18 8.50
N ILE A 19 3.66 0.47 7.69
CA ILE A 19 3.96 0.02 6.32
C ILE A 19 4.57 -1.40 6.35
N ALA A 20 5.39 -1.72 7.36
CA ALA A 20 5.96 -3.05 7.52
C ALA A 20 4.91 -4.18 7.67
N ALA A 21 3.75 -3.88 8.26
CA ALA A 21 2.68 -4.86 8.49
C ALA A 21 1.99 -5.31 7.19
N ILE A 22 2.19 -4.60 6.07
CA ILE A 22 1.60 -4.97 4.77
C ILE A 22 2.06 -6.37 4.32
N ASN A 23 3.27 -6.79 4.72
CA ASN A 23 3.80 -8.13 4.41
C ASN A 23 2.87 -9.26 4.87
N GLU A 24 2.15 -9.07 5.98
CA GLU A 24 1.25 -10.06 6.57
C GLU A 24 -0.11 -10.13 5.84
N HIS A 25 -0.41 -9.17 4.97
CA HIS A 25 -1.73 -9.00 4.36
C HIS A 25 -1.72 -9.13 2.84
N ILE A 26 -0.55 -9.34 2.25
CA ILE A 26 -0.38 -9.65 0.83
C ILE A 26 0.20 -11.05 0.72
N PRO A 27 -0.37 -11.96 -0.10
CA PRO A 27 0.19 -13.29 -0.30
C PRO A 27 1.67 -13.23 -0.69
N THR A 28 2.50 -14.13 -0.16
CA THR A 28 3.94 -14.18 -0.44
C THR A 28 4.26 -14.50 -1.90
N THR A 29 3.31 -15.09 -2.63
CA THR A 29 3.45 -15.45 -4.05
C THR A 29 2.82 -14.43 -5.00
N ALA A 30 2.34 -13.29 -4.49
CA ALA A 30 1.67 -12.29 -5.31
C ALA A 30 2.66 -11.55 -6.22
N ASN A 31 2.27 -11.35 -7.48
CA ASN A 31 2.84 -10.29 -8.31
C ASN A 31 2.19 -8.97 -7.87
N VAL A 32 2.99 -7.98 -7.50
CA VAL A 32 2.51 -6.72 -6.93
C VAL A 32 2.86 -5.57 -7.88
N LEU A 33 1.85 -4.81 -8.29
CA LEU A 33 2.02 -3.56 -9.00
C LEU A 33 1.81 -2.39 -8.05
N ILE A 34 2.85 -1.61 -7.80
CA ILE A 34 2.78 -0.39 -6.99
C ILE A 34 2.43 0.78 -7.90
N LEU A 35 1.28 1.39 -7.64
CA LEU A 35 0.73 2.52 -8.38
C LEU A 35 0.93 3.81 -7.57
N TYR A 36 1.53 4.83 -8.16
CA TYR A 36 1.66 6.14 -7.51
C TYR A 36 1.66 7.28 -8.53
N GLY A 37 1.23 8.46 -8.07
CA GLY A 37 1.24 9.70 -8.85
C GLY A 37 2.61 10.36 -8.82
N GLY A 38 2.65 11.65 -8.46
CA GLY A 38 3.85 12.47 -8.48
C GLY A 38 5.01 11.95 -7.63
N HIS A 39 6.19 12.50 -7.90
CA HIS A 39 7.49 12.10 -7.35
C HIS A 39 7.67 12.29 -5.82
N SER A 40 6.65 12.75 -5.07
CA SER A 40 6.81 13.01 -3.62
C SER A 40 6.96 11.72 -2.81
N ALA A 41 6.21 10.68 -3.15
CA ALA A 41 6.25 9.39 -2.45
C ALA A 41 7.60 8.69 -2.62
N GLU A 42 8.25 8.86 -3.77
CA GLU A 42 9.62 8.42 -4.01
C GLU A 42 10.62 9.27 -3.23
N LYS A 43 10.56 10.60 -3.36
CA LYS A 43 11.50 11.53 -2.70
C LYS A 43 11.51 11.38 -1.18
N ASN A 44 10.36 11.05 -0.60
CA ASN A 44 10.22 10.88 0.84
C ASN A 44 10.55 9.46 1.32
N GLY A 45 10.96 8.55 0.42
CA GLY A 45 11.33 7.17 0.75
C GLY A 45 10.14 6.25 1.04
N THR A 46 8.90 6.70 0.86
CA THR A 46 7.69 5.89 1.12
C THR A 46 7.60 4.70 0.17
N ILE A 47 7.92 4.90 -1.11
CA ILE A 47 7.96 3.79 -2.09
C ILE A 47 9.03 2.76 -1.72
N ASP A 48 10.18 3.20 -1.20
CA ASP A 48 11.25 2.31 -0.77
C ASP A 48 10.84 1.51 0.48
N GLU A 49 10.18 2.15 1.45
CA GLU A 49 9.65 1.47 2.65
C GLU A 49 8.60 0.41 2.27
N VAL A 50 7.74 0.70 1.28
CA VAL A 50 6.76 -0.27 0.77
C VAL A 50 7.45 -1.43 0.07
N LYS A 51 8.44 -1.18 -0.80
CA LYS A 51 9.22 -2.24 -1.47
C LYS A 51 9.93 -3.12 -0.45
N GLN A 52 10.52 -2.52 0.58
CA GLN A 52 11.16 -3.25 1.67
C GLN A 52 10.17 -4.15 2.42
N ALA A 53 8.98 -3.63 2.73
CA ALA A 53 7.93 -4.42 3.39
C ALA A 53 7.43 -5.58 2.53
N LEU A 54 7.41 -5.43 1.21
CA LEU A 54 6.98 -6.46 0.27
C LEU A 54 8.03 -7.57 0.03
N GLY A 55 9.26 -7.40 0.51
CA GLY A 55 10.31 -8.42 0.45
C GLY A 55 10.58 -8.93 -0.97
N ASP A 56 10.74 -10.24 -1.12
CA ASP A 56 11.17 -10.90 -2.36
C ASP A 56 10.06 -11.13 -3.39
N ARG A 57 8.89 -10.48 -3.23
CA ARG A 57 7.80 -10.59 -4.21
C ARG A 57 8.24 -10.02 -5.56
N ASN A 58 7.61 -10.49 -6.63
CA ASN A 58 7.75 -9.82 -7.93
C ASN A 58 7.01 -8.48 -7.88
N ILE A 59 7.78 -7.39 -7.93
CA ILE A 59 7.28 -6.03 -7.75
C ILE A 59 7.56 -5.22 -9.01
N GLU A 60 6.50 -4.65 -9.58
CA GLU A 60 6.59 -3.64 -10.63
C GLU A 60 6.04 -2.31 -10.13
N THR A 61 6.47 -1.22 -10.76
CA THR A 61 6.04 0.14 -10.42
C THR A 61 5.47 0.84 -11.64
N PHE A 62 4.36 1.55 -11.45
CA PHE A 62 3.82 2.47 -12.44
C PHE A 62 3.62 3.84 -11.79
N SER A 63 4.37 4.81 -12.29
CA SER A 63 4.40 6.21 -11.82
C SER A 63 3.68 7.13 -12.80
N GLY A 64 3.33 8.34 -12.36
CA GLY A 64 2.72 9.37 -13.24
C GLY A 64 1.21 9.21 -13.37
N ILE A 65 0.55 8.60 -12.38
CA ILE A 65 -0.90 8.67 -12.27
C ILE A 65 -1.29 10.13 -12.07
N ASP A 66 -2.10 10.64 -13.01
CA ASP A 66 -2.57 12.03 -13.14
C ASP A 66 -1.61 13.04 -13.83
N ASP A 67 -0.48 12.60 -14.41
CA ASP A 67 0.37 13.41 -15.31
C ASP A 67 -0.18 13.49 -16.76
#